data_AF-A0A920N8U6-F1
#
_entry.id   AF-A0A920N8U6-F1
#
_cell.length_a   1.000
_cell.length_b   1.000
_cell.length_c   1.000
_cell.angle_alpha   90.00
_cell.angle_beta   90.00
_cell.angle_gamma   90.00
#
_symmetry.space_group_name_H-M   'P 1'
#
loop_
_entity.id
_entity.type
_entity.pdbx_description
1 polymer ?
#
loop_
_entity_poly.entity_id
_entity_poly.type
_entity_poly.pdbx_seq_one_letter_code
_entity_poly.pdbx_strand_id
1 'polypeptide(L)'
;MTEYLKNMPADVEKLRRAEINKAGIENIYFAWWGSQKRDERHYYRVQGPTFLVEYNNTQNSANHVHSIWRNLAGDFNIPVAEGK
;
A
#
# COMPACT_ATOMS: atom_id res chain seq x y z
N MET A 1 -2.91 -0.05 7.47
CA MET A 1 -3.96 -0.36 6.47
C MET A 1 -5.17 0.57 6.58
N THR A 2 -5.87 0.59 7.72
CA THR A 2 -7.12 1.38 7.88
C THR A 2 -6.93 2.86 7.58
N GLU A 3 -5.83 3.45 8.03
CA GLU A 3 -5.51 4.87 7.75
C GLU A 3 -5.47 5.18 6.25
N TYR A 4 -4.80 4.33 5.48
CA TYR A 4 -4.70 4.47 4.03
C TYR A 4 -6.05 4.30 3.33
N LEU A 5 -6.84 3.32 3.77
CA LEU A 5 -8.15 3.04 3.21
C LEU A 5 -9.14 4.19 3.47
N LYS A 6 -9.12 4.78 4.67
CA LYS A 6 -10.01 5.88 5.05
C LYS A 6 -9.69 7.21 4.34
N ASN A 7 -8.51 7.34 3.74
CA ASN A 7 -8.17 8.49 2.90
C ASN A 7 -8.81 8.42 1.49
N MET A 8 -9.46 7.30 1.15
CA MET A 8 -10.17 7.14 -0.11
C MET A 8 -11.64 7.56 0.02
N PRO A 9 -12.34 7.85 -1.09
CA PRO A 9 -13.79 7.91 -1.12
C PRO A 9 -14.41 6.63 -0.51
N ALA A 10 -15.54 6.77 0.19
CA ALA A 10 -16.09 5.71 1.04
C ALA A 10 -16.49 4.44 0.26
N ASP A 11 -16.96 4.60 -0.99
CA ASP A 11 -17.25 3.51 -1.90
C ASP A 11 -15.97 2.76 -2.32
N VAL A 12 -14.91 3.48 -2.65
CA VAL A 12 -13.59 2.91 -2.96
C VAL A 12 -13.01 2.19 -1.74
N GLU A 13 -13.06 2.78 -0.54
CA GLU A 13 -12.65 2.12 0.70
C GLU A 13 -13.37 0.78 0.86
N LYS A 14 -14.70 0.79 0.75
CA LYS A 14 -15.54 -0.40 0.95
C LYS A 14 -15.16 -1.51 -0.04
N LEU A 15 -14.96 -1.15 -1.32
CA LEU A 15 -14.53 -2.07 -2.36
C LEU A 15 -13.15 -2.66 -2.04
N ARG A 16 -12.14 -1.83 -1.76
CA ARG A 16 -10.77 -2.30 -1.46
C ARG A 16 -10.71 -3.15 -0.20
N ARG A 17 -11.46 -2.78 0.84
CA ARG A 17 -11.55 -3.56 2.08
C ARG A 17 -12.15 -4.95 1.82
N ALA A 18 -13.18 -5.04 0.97
CA ALA A 18 -13.76 -6.32 0.58
C ALA A 18 -12.76 -7.18 -0.21
N GLU A 19 -12.02 -6.60 -1.16
CA GLU A 19 -10.97 -7.31 -1.91
C GLU A 19 -9.86 -7.86 -0.99
N ILE A 20 -9.41 -7.06 -0.02
CA ILE A 20 -8.38 -7.47 0.94
C ILE A 20 -8.88 -8.61 1.83
N ASN A 21 -10.10 -8.50 2.36
CA ASN A 21 -10.68 -9.54 3.20
C ASN A 21 -10.88 -10.86 2.42
N LYS A 22 -11.31 -10.78 1.15
CA LYS A 22 -11.46 -11.93 0.25
C LYS A 22 -10.10 -12.59 -0.05
N ALA A 23 -9.04 -11.81 -0.17
CA ALA A 23 -7.68 -12.29 -0.45
C ALA A 23 -6.93 -12.81 0.78
N GLY A 24 -7.49 -12.68 1.98
CA GLY A 24 -6.90 -13.16 3.23
C GLY A 24 -5.90 -12.18 3.83
N ILE A 25 -6.10 -11.84 5.11
CA ILE A 25 -5.24 -10.91 5.85
C ILE A 25 -3.87 -11.56 6.16
N GLU A 26 -3.84 -12.87 6.29
CA GLU A 26 -2.64 -13.68 6.49
C GLU A 26 -1.65 -13.62 5.32
N ASN A 27 -2.11 -13.19 4.15
CA ASN A 27 -1.29 -13.01 2.94
C ASN A 27 -0.73 -11.59 2.80
N ILE A 28 -0.79 -10.78 3.87
CA ILE A 28 -0.22 -9.43 3.91
C ILE A 28 1.16 -9.47 4.53
N TYR A 29 2.13 -8.93 3.81
CA TYR A 29 3.52 -8.86 4.20
C TYR A 29 3.95 -7.42 4.43
N PHE A 30 4.90 -7.25 5.35
CA PHE A 30 5.53 -5.98 5.66
C PHE A 30 7.03 -6.06 5.38
N ALA A 31 7.57 -4.99 4.79
CA ALA A 31 9.01 -4.81 4.63
C ALA A 31 9.41 -3.41 5.08
N TRP A 32 10.54 -3.33 5.77
CA TRP A 32 11.18 -2.09 6.19
C TRP A 32 12.56 -1.97 5.54
N TRP A 33 12.95 -0.75 5.20
CA TRP A 33 14.30 -0.44 4.79
C TRP A 33 14.75 0.90 5.36
N GLY A 34 16.02 0.98 5.73
CA GLY A 34 16.66 2.19 6.26
C GLY A 34 16.63 2.26 7.79
N SER A 35 16.87 3.47 8.29
CA SER A 35 17.03 3.72 9.73
C SER A 35 15.72 3.51 10.49
N GLN A 36 15.81 3.23 11.79
CA GLN A 36 14.65 3.22 12.70
C GLN A 36 14.39 4.60 13.33
N LYS A 37 15.28 5.58 13.09
CA LYS A 37 15.13 6.94 13.60
C LYS A 37 14.24 7.77 12.67
N ARG A 38 13.41 8.62 13.27
CA ARG A 38 12.37 9.39 12.57
C ARG A 38 12.90 10.36 11.52
N ASP A 39 14.08 10.94 11.77
CA ASP A 39 14.74 11.99 11.00
C ASP A 39 15.85 11.47 10.08
N GLU A 40 15.97 10.14 9.95
CA GLU A 40 16.89 9.50 9.02
C GLU A 40 16.12 8.80 7.90
N ARG A 41 16.80 8.49 6.80
CA ARG A 41 16.16 7.90 5.61
C ARG A 41 15.56 6.54 5.93
N HIS A 42 14.28 6.39 5.62
CA HIS A 42 13.57 5.12 5.78
C HIS A 42 12.44 4.96 4.76
N TYR A 43 12.01 3.72 4.62
CA TYR A 43 11.02 3.25 3.68
C TYR A 43 10.27 2.09 4.30
N TYR A 44 8.98 1.97 3.98
CA TYR A 44 8.28 0.72 4.22
C TYR A 44 7.28 0.40 3.11
N ARG A 45 7.00 -0.90 3.02
CA ARG A 45 5.98 -1.45 2.14
C ARG A 45 5.07 -2.39 2.91
N VAL A 46 3.77 -2.25 2.69
CA VAL A 46 2.78 -3.25 3.09
C VAL A 46 2.16 -3.77 1.81
N GLN A 47 2.21 -5.07 1.57
CA GLN A 47 1.69 -5.67 0.35
C GLN A 47 0.82 -6.88 0.66
N GLY A 48 -0.35 -6.92 0.04
CA GLY A 48 -1.14 -8.15 -0.10
C GLY A 48 -1.32 -8.53 -1.57
N PRO A 49 -2.14 -9.55 -1.85
CA PRO A 49 -2.38 -10.01 -3.22
C PRO A 49 -3.07 -8.96 -4.12
N THR A 50 -3.84 -8.04 -3.53
CA THR A 50 -4.70 -7.08 -4.26
C THR A 50 -4.18 -5.65 -4.25
N PHE A 51 -3.19 -5.34 -3.42
CA PHE A 51 -2.74 -3.97 -3.22
C PHE A 51 -1.29 -3.88 -2.74
N LEU A 52 -0.72 -2.70 -2.89
CA LEU A 52 0.54 -2.30 -2.29
C LEU A 52 0.38 -0.91 -1.68
N VAL A 53 0.87 -0.74 -0.46
CA VAL A 53 1.13 0.55 0.16
C VAL A 53 2.64 0.74 0.20
N GLU A 54 3.08 1.90 -0.24
CA GLU A 54 4.47 2.30 -0.16
C GLU A 54 4.58 3.65 0.54
N TYR A 55 5.52 3.72 1.49
CA TYR A 55 5.93 4.93 2.15
C TYR A 55 7.43 5.11 1.92
N ASN A 56 7.82 6.32 1.53
CA ASN A 56 9.19 6.66 1.23
C ASN A 56 9.54 8.02 1.84
N ASN A 57 10.56 8.04 2.70
CA ASN A 57 11.15 9.26 3.22
C ASN A 57 12.67 9.22 3.06
N THR A 58 13.13 9.16 1.81
CA THR A 58 14.56 9.06 1.49
C THR A 58 15.14 10.34 0.86
N GLN A 59 14.28 11.23 0.38
CA GLN A 59 14.66 12.48 -0.29
C GLN A 59 14.98 13.59 0.71
N ASN A 60 15.74 14.60 0.26
CA ASN A 60 16.00 15.85 1.00
C ASN A 60 16.38 15.65 2.48
N SER A 61 17.27 14.69 2.75
CA SER A 61 17.68 14.33 4.12
C SER A 61 16.49 13.90 5.00
N ALA A 62 15.60 13.07 4.44
CA ALA A 62 14.44 12.50 5.13
C ALA A 62 13.43 13.56 5.61
N ASN A 63 13.23 14.62 4.83
CA ASN A 63 12.28 15.70 5.14
C ASN A 63 11.10 15.81 4.15
N HIS A 64 11.02 14.93 3.15
CA HIS A 64 10.00 14.96 2.10
C HIS A 64 9.39 13.58 1.93
N VAL A 65 8.19 13.42 2.49
CA VAL A 65 7.51 12.13 2.57
C VAL A 65 6.63 11.92 1.34
N HIS A 66 6.77 10.76 0.71
CA HIS A 66 5.79 10.20 -0.21
C HIS A 66 5.09 9.01 0.43
N SER A 67 3.80 8.89 0.14
CA SER A 67 2.96 7.79 0.60
C SER A 67 1.92 7.50 -0.48
N ILE A 68 1.84 6.25 -0.92
CA ILE A 68 1.00 5.83 -2.05
C ILE A 68 0.25 4.54 -1.74
N TRP A 69 -0.94 4.44 -2.33
CA TRP A 69 -1.67 3.19 -2.49
C TRP A 69 -1.67 2.80 -3.96
N ARG A 70 -1.42 1.53 -4.25
CA ARG A 70 -1.44 0.97 -5.61
C ARG A 70 -2.36 -0.24 -5.67
N ASN A 71 -3.24 -0.25 -6.67
CA ASN A 71 -3.94 -1.46 -7.11
C ASN A 71 -3.02 -2.24 -8.06
N LEU A 72 -2.85 -3.54 -7.82
CA LEU A 72 -1.97 -4.38 -8.64
C LEU A 72 -2.66 -4.92 -9.90
N ALA A 73 -4.01 -4.91 -9.93
CA ALA A 73 -4.75 -5.33 -11.12
C ALA A 73 -4.54 -4.34 -12.27
N GLY A 74 -4.24 -4.85 -13.47
CA GLY A 74 -3.96 -4.01 -14.64
C GLY A 74 -2.49 -3.57 -14.78
N ASP A 75 -1.63 -3.85 -13.80
CA ASP A 75 -0.22 -3.52 -13.90
C ASP A 75 0.47 -4.33 -15.01
N PHE A 76 1.33 -3.70 -15.81
CA PHE A 76 2.16 -4.38 -16.83
C PHE A 76 1.39 -5.31 -17.79
N ASN A 77 0.20 -4.90 -18.23
CA ASN A 77 -0.67 -5.70 -19.11
C ASN A 77 -1.18 -7.01 -18.46
N ILE A 78 -1.14 -7.10 -17.12
CA ILE A 78 -1.88 -8.14 -16.39
C ILE A 78 -3.37 -7.84 -16.59
N PRO A 79 -4.19 -8.84 -17.00
CA PRO A 79 -5.62 -8.65 -17.11
C PRO A 79 -6.18 -8.07 -15.81
N VAL A 80 -7.00 -7.03 -15.91
CA VAL A 80 -7.80 -6.61 -14.77
C VAL A 80 -8.65 -7.82 -14.42
N ALA A 81 -8.48 -8.38 -13.21
CA ALA A 81 -9.28 -9.52 -12.80
C ALA A 81 -10.75 -9.11 -12.91
N GLU A 82 -11.44 -9.68 -13.90
CA GLU A 82 -12.86 -9.38 -14.11
C GLU A 82 -13.60 -9.82 -12.85
N GLY A 83 -14.35 -8.89 -12.27
CA GLY A 83 -15.13 -9.13 -11.08
C GLY A 83 -16.07 -10.31 -11.27
N LYS A 84 -15.89 -11.31 -10.42
CA LYS A 84 -17.01 -12.06 -9.83
C LYS A 84 -17.08 -11.72 -8.35
#